data_AF-A0A9E2QHI5-F1
#
_entry.id   AF-A0A9E2QHI5-F1
#
_cell.length_a   1.000
_cell.length_b   1.000
_cell.length_c   1.000
_cell.angle_alpha   90.00
_cell.angle_beta   90.00
_cell.angle_gamma   90.00
#
_symmetry.space_group_name_H-M   'P 1'
#
loop_
_entity.id
_entity.type
_entity.pdbx_description
1 polymer ?
#
loop_
_entity_poly.entity_id
_entity_poly.type
_entity_poly.pdbx_seq_one_letter_code
_entity_poly.pdbx_strand_id
1 'polypeptide(L)'
;MFYPGRMVSLGLWEGRPFVGFTLASRSLPFRKLQIREQEGRIYVMPRKGHLRDNVEYPEVDNYGCVVSLEDKTHGNVLVACNGHMTKRIVDDR
;
A
#
# COMPACT_ATOMS: atom_id res chain seq x y z
N MET A 1 -16.66 -7.04 -19.03
CA MET A 1 -16.11 -7.63 -17.78
C MET A 1 -15.57 -6.50 -16.92
N PHE A 2 -16.11 -6.32 -15.71
CA PHE A 2 -15.72 -5.25 -14.77
C PHE A 2 -14.30 -5.48 -14.23
N TYR A 3 -13.51 -4.42 -14.09
CA TYR A 3 -12.15 -4.49 -13.56
C TYR A 3 -11.80 -3.19 -12.82
N PRO A 4 -11.83 -3.16 -11.49
CA PRO A 4 -11.65 -1.94 -10.71
C PRO A 4 -10.18 -1.50 -10.58
N GLY A 5 -9.22 -2.32 -10.99
CA GLY A 5 -7.80 -2.05 -10.75
C GLY A 5 -7.45 -2.20 -9.27
N ARG A 6 -6.59 -1.32 -8.75
CA ARG A 6 -6.23 -1.33 -7.32
C ARG A 6 -7.40 -0.80 -6.50
N MET A 7 -7.68 -1.43 -5.37
CA MET A 7 -8.78 -1.02 -4.49
C MET A 7 -8.25 -0.72 -3.09
N VAL A 8 -8.84 0.30 -2.47
CA VAL A 8 -8.65 0.65 -1.06
C VAL A 8 -10.01 0.59 -0.38
N SER A 9 -10.08 -0.04 0.79
CA SER A 9 -11.27 -0.07 1.64
C SER A 9 -10.93 0.47 3.01
N LEU A 10 -11.89 1.13 3.65
CA LEU A 10 -11.79 1.61 5.02
C LEU A 10 -13.11 1.36 5.72
N GLY A 11 -13.07 1.07 7.02
CA GLY A 11 -14.29 0.81 7.77
C GLY A 11 -14.03 0.39 9.21
N LEU A 12 -15.08 -0.12 9.86
CA LEU A 12 -15.05 -0.68 11.19
C LEU A 12 -15.43 -2.17 11.12
N TRP A 13 -14.65 -3.03 11.78
CA TRP A 13 -14.98 -4.44 12.01
C TRP A 13 -14.99 -4.70 13.51
N GLU A 14 -16.12 -5.15 14.06
CA GLU A 14 -16.30 -5.36 15.51
C GLU A 14 -15.87 -4.14 16.36
N GLY A 15 -16.18 -2.94 15.86
CA GLY A 15 -15.81 -1.66 16.50
C GLY A 15 -14.34 -1.25 16.32
N ARG A 16 -13.51 -2.04 15.63
CA ARG A 16 -12.10 -1.73 15.37
C ARG A 16 -11.91 -1.14 13.97
N PRO A 17 -11.20 -0.01 13.81
CA PRO A 17 -10.89 0.53 12.49
C PRO A 17 -9.99 -0.40 11.70
N PHE A 18 -10.26 -0.52 10.40
CA PHE A 18 -9.42 -1.24 9.46
C PHE A 18 -9.24 -0.47 8.16
N VAL A 19 -8.11 -0.74 7.51
CA VAL A 19 -7.89 -0.42 6.10
C VAL A 19 -7.60 -1.73 5.36
N GLY A 20 -8.11 -1.83 4.13
CA GLY A 20 -7.84 -2.93 3.22
C GLY A 20 -7.23 -2.40 1.93
N PHE A 21 -6.30 -3.18 1.37
CA PHE A 21 -5.66 -2.87 0.11
C PHE A 21 -5.67 -4.10 -0.78
N THR A 22 -6.19 -3.98 -2.00
CA THR A 22 -6.15 -5.04 -3.01
C THR A 22 -5.26 -4.63 -4.18
N LEU A 23 -4.22 -5.42 -4.40
CA LEU A 23 -3.33 -5.30 -5.54
C LEU A 23 -3.87 -6.11 -6.72
N ALA A 24 -4.43 -5.43 -7.73
CA ALA A 24 -4.80 -6.04 -9.00
C ALA A 24 -4.19 -5.28 -10.18
N SER A 25 -3.63 -6.02 -11.13
CA SER A 25 -3.08 -5.46 -12.37
C SER A 25 -3.13 -6.47 -13.51
N ARG A 26 -3.51 -6.00 -14.71
CA ARG A 26 -3.44 -6.79 -15.95
C ARG A 26 -2.07 -6.67 -16.62
N SER A 27 -1.51 -5.46 -16.65
CA SER A 27 -0.22 -5.16 -17.30
C SER A 27 0.98 -5.51 -16.43
N LEU A 28 0.84 -5.48 -15.11
CA LEU A 28 1.93 -5.70 -14.16
C LEU A 28 1.50 -6.73 -13.08
N PRO A 29 1.24 -7.99 -13.48
CA PRO A 29 0.68 -9.02 -12.59
C PRO A 29 1.72 -9.64 -11.64
N PHE A 30 3.01 -9.54 -11.93
CA PHE A 30 4.09 -10.19 -11.17
C PHE A 30 4.58 -9.38 -9.97
N ARG A 31 3.62 -8.87 -9.19
CA ARG A 31 3.88 -8.13 -7.95
C ARG A 31 3.31 -8.84 -6.74
N LYS A 32 3.73 -8.40 -5.57
CA LYS A 32 3.32 -8.94 -4.27
C LYS A 32 3.23 -7.83 -3.23
N LEU A 33 2.47 -8.11 -2.18
CA LEU A 33 2.50 -7.33 -0.96
C LEU A 33 3.62 -7.87 -0.07
N GLN A 34 4.43 -6.98 0.47
CA GLN A 34 5.48 -7.31 1.44
C GLN A 34 5.24 -6.54 2.73
N ILE A 35 4.98 -7.27 3.81
CA ILE A 35 4.78 -6.70 5.15
C ILE A 35 6.15 -6.44 5.78
N ARG A 36 6.32 -5.24 6.34
CA ARG A 36 7.47 -4.81 7.13
C ARG A 36 6.96 -4.39 8.51
N GLU A 37 6.78 -5.38 9.39
CA GLU A 37 6.16 -5.17 10.71
C GLU A 37 6.91 -4.14 11.56
N GLN A 38 8.24 -4.20 11.57
CA GLN A 38 9.10 -3.24 12.29
C GLN A 38 8.95 -1.79 11.81
N GLU A 39 8.56 -1.60 10.55
CA GLU A 39 8.32 -0.28 9.97
C GLU A 39 6.84 0.14 10.05
N GLY A 40 5.95 -0.76 10.49
CA GLY A 40 4.51 -0.56 10.41
C GLY A 40 4.00 -0.39 8.98
N ARG A 41 4.66 -0.99 7.98
CA ARG A 41 4.38 -0.71 6.55
C ARG A 41 4.08 -1.98 5.74
N ILE A 42 3.26 -1.83 4.72
CA ILE A 42 3.05 -2.82 3.66
C ILE A 42 3.45 -2.20 2.33
N TYR A 43 4.32 -2.88 1.59
CA TYR A 43 4.83 -2.42 0.29
C TYR A 43 4.28 -3.25 -0.85
N VAL A 44 4.00 -2.60 -1.98
CA VAL A 44 3.87 -3.26 -3.28
C VAL A 44 5.26 -3.42 -3.86
N MET A 45 5.66 -4.65 -4.15
CA MET A 45 7.00 -5.00 -4.65
C MET A 45 6.90 -5.98 -5.83
N PRO A 46 7.88 -6.01 -6.74
CA PRO A 46 7.97 -7.05 -7.76
C PRO A 46 8.27 -8.41 -7.11
N ARG A 47 7.83 -9.48 -7.79
CA ARG A 47 8.21 -10.86 -7.42
C ARG A 47 9.65 -11.14 -7.85
N LYS A 48 10.26 -12.17 -7.24
CA LYS A 48 11.60 -12.64 -7.64
C LYS A 48 11.57 -13.00 -9.13
N GLY A 49 12.57 -12.53 -9.89
CA GLY A 49 12.63 -12.70 -11.35
C GLY A 49 12.05 -11.52 -12.14
N HIS A 50 11.30 -10.62 -11.50
CA HIS A 50 10.62 -9.47 -12.14
C HIS A 50 11.14 -8.12 -11.62
N LEU A 51 12.38 -8.07 -11.13
CA LEU A 51 12.98 -6.84 -10.58
C LEU A 51 13.16 -5.75 -11.64
N ARG A 52 13.24 -6.13 -12.93
CA ARG A 52 13.41 -5.19 -14.04
C ARG A 52 12.12 -4.39 -14.33
N ASP A 53 10.96 -4.94 -14.00
CA ASP A 53 9.66 -4.25 -14.14
C ASP A 53 9.68 -2.92 -13.36
N ASN A 54 10.38 -2.86 -12.21
CA ASN A 54 10.56 -1.64 -11.42
C ASN A 54 11.41 -0.54 -12.08
N VAL A 55 12.32 -0.90 -12.97
CA VAL A 55 13.20 0.07 -13.64
C VAL A 55 12.44 0.80 -14.73
N GLU A 56 11.47 0.11 -15.35
CA GLU A 56 10.64 0.65 -16.42
C GLU A 56 9.51 1.53 -15.88
N TYR A 57 8.97 1.24 -14.68
CA TYR A 57 7.86 2.01 -14.07
C TYR A 57 8.10 2.37 -12.59
N PRO A 58 9.08 3.24 -12.27
CA PRO A 58 9.49 3.54 -10.89
C PRO A 58 8.38 4.15 -10.02
N GLU A 59 7.43 4.90 -10.61
CA GLU A 59 6.31 5.50 -9.88
C GLU A 59 5.16 4.52 -9.60
N VAL A 60 5.17 3.34 -10.21
CA VAL A 60 4.06 2.37 -10.18
C VAL A 60 4.41 1.10 -9.41
N ASP A 61 5.70 0.77 -9.27
CA ASP A 61 6.09 -0.61 -8.95
C ASP A 61 6.81 -0.82 -7.63
N ASN A 62 7.15 0.24 -6.90
CA ASN A 62 7.58 0.11 -5.51
C ASN A 62 7.06 1.26 -4.66
N TYR A 63 6.02 1.01 -3.87
CA TYR A 63 5.48 2.01 -2.95
C TYR A 63 4.92 1.36 -1.70
N GLY A 64 4.94 2.09 -0.58
CA GLY A 64 4.17 1.72 0.61
C GLY A 64 2.68 1.86 0.31
N CYS A 65 1.90 0.80 0.33
CA CYS A 65 0.47 0.88 0.09
C CYS A 65 -0.35 1.04 1.38
N VAL A 66 0.20 0.62 2.51
CA VAL A 66 -0.38 0.82 3.85
C VAL A 66 0.72 1.20 4.82
N VAL A 67 0.41 2.12 5.73
CA VAL A 67 1.29 2.49 6.86
C VAL A 67 0.46 2.68 8.12
N SER A 68 0.97 2.14 9.23
CA SER A 68 0.50 2.38 10.58
C SER A 68 1.46 3.37 11.24
N LEU A 69 0.93 4.45 11.77
CA LEU A 69 1.68 5.53 12.41
C LEU A 69 1.07 5.82 13.77
N GLU A 70 1.90 6.20 14.73
CA GLU A 70 1.42 6.76 15.99
C GLU A 70 1.27 8.28 15.85
N ASP A 71 0.05 8.77 16.06
CA ASP A 71 -0.32 10.18 16.07
C ASP A 71 -0.50 10.64 17.52
N LYS A 72 0.18 11.72 17.90
CA LYS A 72 0.12 12.22 19.29
C LYS A 72 -1.29 12.67 19.71
N THR A 73 -2.15 13.00 18.76
CA THR A 73 -3.50 13.54 19.02
C THR A 73 -4.57 12.47 18.87
N HIS A 74 -4.41 11.53 17.94
CA HIS A 74 -5.45 10.56 17.55
C HIS A 74 -5.06 9.10 17.84
N GLY A 75 -3.88 8.84 18.39
CA GLY A 75 -3.36 7.48 18.59
C GLY A 75 -2.92 6.84 17.28
N ASN A 76 -3.11 5.53 17.11
CA ASN A 76 -2.68 4.85 15.89
C ASN A 76 -3.56 5.24 14.68
N VAL A 77 -2.92 5.79 13.65
CA VAL A 77 -3.52 6.15 12.36
C VAL A 77 -3.07 5.16 11.29
N LEU A 78 -4.04 4.66 10.52
CA LEU A 78 -3.80 3.81 9.36
C LEU A 78 -4.02 4.63 8.08
N VAL A 79 -3.01 4.67 7.22
CA VAL A 79 -3.07 5.33 5.91
C VAL A 79 -2.89 4.29 4.81
N ALA A 80 -3.75 4.33 3.80
CA ALA A 80 -3.66 3.44 2.64
C ALA A 80 -3.84 4.22 1.33
N CYS A 81 -2.94 4.02 0.36
CA CYS A 81 -3.03 4.65 -0.97
C CYS A 81 -2.57 3.67 -2.06
N ASN A 82 -3.05 3.89 -3.29
CA ASN A 82 -2.68 3.15 -4.48
C ASN A 82 -1.44 3.72 -5.20
N GLY A 83 -0.48 4.25 -4.45
CA GLY A 83 0.76 4.82 -4.97
C GLY A 83 1.61 5.45 -3.86
N HIS A 84 2.61 6.23 -4.26
CA HIS A 84 3.57 6.88 -3.37
C HIS A 84 3.00 7.93 -2.39
N MET A 85 1.70 8.25 -2.51
CA MET A 85 1.05 9.26 -1.66
C MET A 85 1.04 8.89 -0.18
N THR A 86 1.10 7.60 0.18
CA THR A 86 1.26 7.20 1.59
C THR A 86 2.49 7.84 2.21
N LYS A 87 3.63 7.87 1.50
CA LYS A 87 4.88 8.47 1.98
C LYS A 87 4.72 9.97 2.18
N ARG A 88 4.13 10.68 1.23
CA ARG A 88 3.92 12.14 1.34
C ARG A 88 3.01 12.49 2.51
N ILE A 89 1.92 11.75 2.71
CA ILE A 89 1.01 11.94 3.85
C ILE A 89 1.72 11.71 5.19
N VAL A 90 2.71 10.81 5.24
CA VAL A 90 3.53 10.59 6.43
C VAL A 90 4.54 11.72 6.62
N ASP A 91 5.24 12.11 5.56
CA ASP A 91 6.36 13.07 5.62
C ASP A 91 5.87 14.53 5.87
N ASP A 92 4.63 14.86 5.52
CA ASP A 92 4.01 16.18 5.74
C ASP A 92 3.43 16.37 7.17
N ARG A 93 3.62 15.40 8.08
CA ARG A 93 3.14 15.43 9.48
C ARG A 93 4.26 15.74 10.46
#